data_AF-A0A537UJN1-F1
#
_entry.id   AF-A0A537UJN1-F1
#
_cell.length_a   1.000
_cell.length_b   1.000
_cell.length_c   1.000
_cell.angle_alpha   90.00
_cell.angle_beta   90.00
_cell.angle_gamma   90.00
#
_symmetry.space_group_name_H-M   'P 1'
#
loop_
_entity.id
_entity.type
_entity.pdbx_description
1 polymer ?
#
loop_
_entity_poly.entity_id
_entity_poly.type
_entity_poly.pdbx_seq_one_letter_code
_entity_poly.pdbx_strand_id
1 'polypeptide(L)'
;EAADFTRPRRSLEHDWARLSCLVYEQKYRRTAGLMDWLDADLLRDYAKDLDTIETAKKSMESDVATYRAEKAKDSSYANEPLRRAIRDNLYKLYILLGCAVRLKKRPNGDIDPALRQFGFKLSHTTLPPGNDDLKLVGLSIVAISILLLELAAIELVFFGLWTPSPVFPEKFYQPFIDTASTITPHLVAIMVADLIRSRAIKNGTWFRRAISANYVRVAVACGLAGYAGLVLWGLAQVRALTPDGLLIDAPYALLAMATGGFYVYHLDNAEMHRRPSRLWEVGSQTIVTGMCGLIAASVSFELILGGASMAVDRIVLTAVIDAAVGFVLGWYLPRAAAAKSDPLADVKDERVQTLEATALARFGNSAAATDWLEQPNLALDNKSPRAAAVNVDGFEHAVSLLQGPRALIA
;
A
#
# COMPACT_ATOMS: atom_id res chain seq x y z
N GLU A 1 -33.53 16.07 17.55
CA GLU A 1 -34.64 15.88 16.59
C GLU A 1 -34.09 15.27 15.31
N ALA A 2 -34.89 14.50 14.56
CA ALA A 2 -34.40 13.90 13.31
C ALA A 2 -33.96 14.95 12.27
N ALA A 3 -34.63 16.10 12.26
CA ALA A 3 -34.30 17.24 11.39
C ALA A 3 -32.92 17.88 11.70
N ASP A 4 -32.31 17.59 12.85
CA ASP A 4 -30.97 18.11 13.16
C ASP A 4 -29.90 17.45 12.27
N PHE A 5 -30.12 16.22 11.80
CA PHE A 5 -29.21 15.53 10.89
C PHE A 5 -29.21 16.07 9.46
N THR A 6 -30.24 16.84 9.09
CA THR A 6 -30.33 17.47 7.76
C THR A 6 -29.79 18.91 7.77
N ARG A 7 -29.39 19.43 8.93
CA ARG A 7 -28.72 20.73 9.05
C ARG A 7 -27.29 20.64 8.49
N PRO A 8 -26.70 21.78 8.05
CA PRO A 8 -25.33 21.80 7.56
C PRO A 8 -24.36 21.15 8.53
N ARG A 9 -23.44 20.34 8.02
CA ARG A 9 -22.39 19.70 8.81
C ARG A 9 -21.60 20.79 9.56
N ARG A 10 -21.24 20.54 10.83
CA ARG A 10 -20.62 21.52 11.76
C ARG A 10 -21.53 22.66 12.25
N SER A 11 -22.82 22.64 11.91
CA SER A 11 -23.78 23.46 12.65
C SER A 11 -23.93 22.91 14.07
N LEU A 12 -24.33 23.77 15.00
CA LEU A 12 -24.54 23.37 16.39
C LEU A 12 -25.57 22.24 16.48
N GLU A 13 -26.65 22.32 15.72
CA GLU A 13 -27.72 21.32 15.67
C GLU A 13 -27.21 19.97 15.17
N HIS A 14 -26.48 19.97 14.05
CA HIS A 14 -25.93 18.76 13.46
C HIS A 14 -24.93 18.09 14.41
N ASP A 15 -23.99 18.85 14.97
CA ASP A 15 -22.97 18.31 15.86
C ASP A 15 -23.58 17.84 17.20
N TRP A 16 -24.61 18.54 17.69
CA TRP A 16 -25.38 18.12 18.86
C TRP A 16 -26.10 16.78 18.63
N ALA A 17 -26.72 16.62 17.47
CA ALA A 17 -27.39 15.37 17.12
C ALA A 17 -26.40 14.20 17.03
N ARG A 18 -25.23 14.42 16.42
CA ARG A 18 -24.18 13.39 16.35
C ARG A 18 -23.61 13.05 17.72
N LEU A 19 -23.29 14.04 18.56
CA LEU A 19 -22.80 13.81 19.92
C LEU A 19 -23.82 13.01 20.73
N SER A 20 -25.09 13.40 20.67
CA SER A 20 -26.17 12.71 21.39
C SER A 20 -26.33 11.25 20.97
N CYS A 21 -26.32 10.97 19.66
CA CYS A 21 -26.41 9.60 19.16
C CYS A 21 -25.18 8.76 19.49
N LEU A 22 -23.97 9.30 19.35
CA LEU A 22 -22.76 8.54 19.63
C LEU A 22 -22.60 8.24 21.12
N VAL A 23 -22.92 9.19 22.01
CA VAL A 23 -22.92 8.96 23.46
C VAL A 23 -23.94 7.88 23.83
N TYR A 24 -25.15 7.95 23.25
CA TYR A 24 -26.18 6.94 23.48
C TYR A 24 -25.73 5.55 23.01
N GLU A 25 -25.26 5.44 21.76
CA GLU A 25 -24.87 4.17 21.14
C GLU A 25 -23.67 3.54 21.84
N GLN A 26 -22.68 4.35 22.20
CA GLN A 26 -21.51 3.93 22.96
C GLN A 26 -21.92 3.39 24.34
N LYS A 27 -22.79 4.11 25.06
CA LYS A 27 -23.27 3.68 26.37
C LYS A 27 -24.09 2.40 26.29
N TYR A 28 -25.03 2.34 25.35
CA TYR A 28 -25.86 1.17 25.12
C TYR A 28 -25.02 -0.09 24.90
N ARG A 29 -24.01 -0.02 24.03
CA ARG A 29 -23.12 -1.15 23.73
C ARG A 29 -22.23 -1.54 24.90
N ARG A 30 -21.71 -0.56 25.65
CA ARG A 30 -20.93 -0.80 26.87
C ARG A 30 -21.75 -1.54 27.92
N THR A 31 -23.00 -1.12 28.15
CA THR A 31 -23.89 -1.75 29.12
C THR A 31 -24.42 -3.11 28.65
N ALA A 32 -24.66 -3.27 27.35
CA ALA A 32 -25.13 -4.54 26.75
C ALA A 32 -24.00 -5.57 26.56
N GLY A 33 -22.74 -5.22 26.82
CA GLY A 33 -21.59 -6.10 26.57
C GLY A 33 -21.30 -6.34 25.08
N LEU A 34 -21.91 -5.58 24.17
CA LEU A 34 -21.80 -5.73 22.72
C LEU A 34 -20.55 -5.01 22.16
N MET A 35 -19.38 -5.36 22.71
CA MET A 35 -18.10 -4.70 22.43
C MET A 35 -17.16 -5.54 21.55
N ASP A 36 -17.65 -6.60 20.91
CA ASP A 36 -16.82 -7.53 20.11
C ASP A 36 -15.98 -6.84 19.01
N TRP A 37 -16.46 -5.69 18.54
CA TRP A 37 -15.85 -4.88 17.47
C TRP A 37 -14.92 -3.78 17.97
N LEU A 38 -14.85 -3.58 19.29
CA LEU A 38 -14.09 -2.54 19.96
C LEU A 38 -13.07 -3.15 20.93
N ASP A 39 -11.98 -2.44 21.16
CA ASP A 39 -11.02 -2.82 22.18
C ASP A 39 -11.60 -2.49 23.56
N ALA A 40 -12.03 -3.53 24.27
CA ALA A 40 -12.69 -3.40 25.57
C ALA A 40 -11.74 -2.94 26.67
N ASP A 41 -10.43 -3.16 26.52
CA ASP A 41 -9.44 -2.77 27.52
C ASP A 41 -9.13 -1.27 27.40
N LEU A 42 -8.96 -0.75 26.18
CA LEU A 42 -8.88 0.70 25.96
C LEU A 42 -10.11 1.42 26.51
N LEU A 43 -11.32 0.95 26.20
CA LEU A 43 -12.54 1.63 26.64
C LEU A 43 -12.75 1.55 28.15
N ARG A 44 -12.14 0.57 28.83
CA ARG A 44 -12.10 0.47 30.29
C ARG A 44 -11.12 1.47 30.89
N ASP A 45 -9.92 1.58 30.31
CA ASP A 45 -8.90 2.54 30.74
C ASP A 45 -9.39 3.98 30.60
N TYR A 46 -10.18 4.26 29.56
CA TYR A 46 -10.80 5.57 29.29
C TYR A 46 -12.26 5.68 29.77
N ALA A 47 -12.73 4.78 30.64
CA ALA A 47 -14.12 4.80 31.11
C ALA A 47 -14.50 6.13 31.79
N LYS A 48 -13.57 6.71 32.56
CA LYS A 48 -13.76 8.00 33.23
C LYS A 48 -13.92 9.16 32.24
N ASP A 49 -13.19 9.15 31.12
CA ASP A 49 -13.30 10.16 30.09
C ASP A 49 -14.64 10.06 29.35
N LEU A 50 -15.10 8.84 29.09
CA LEU A 50 -16.42 8.58 28.50
C LEU A 50 -17.56 9.07 29.41
N ASP A 51 -17.47 8.82 30.72
CA ASP A 51 -18.43 9.30 31.71
C ASP A 51 -18.39 10.83 31.86
N THR A 52 -17.22 11.43 31.69
CA THR A 52 -17.04 12.89 31.64
C THR A 52 -17.73 13.48 30.43
N ILE A 53 -17.58 12.87 29.24
CA ILE A 53 -18.27 13.27 28.01
C ILE A 53 -19.79 13.13 28.17
N GLU A 54 -20.29 12.04 28.78
CA GLU A 54 -21.72 11.86 29.05
C GLU A 54 -22.26 12.97 29.97
N THR A 55 -21.52 13.27 31.03
CA THR A 55 -21.89 14.31 32.01
C THR A 55 -21.89 15.69 31.37
N ALA A 56 -20.86 16.01 30.59
CA ALA A 56 -20.77 17.25 29.82
C ALA A 56 -21.92 17.37 28.80
N LYS A 57 -22.28 16.26 28.13
CA LYS A 57 -23.44 16.23 27.24
C LYS A 57 -24.72 16.58 27.99
N LYS A 58 -24.95 16.00 29.17
CA LYS A 58 -26.13 16.30 30.00
C LYS A 58 -26.17 17.75 30.45
N SER A 59 -25.04 18.32 30.88
CA SER A 59 -25.00 19.73 31.31
C SER A 59 -25.28 20.70 30.15
N MET A 60 -24.97 20.33 28.90
CA MET A 60 -25.25 21.15 27.72
C MET A 60 -26.71 21.10 27.26
N GLU A 61 -27.56 20.20 27.78
CA GLU A 61 -28.95 20.05 27.30
C GLU A 61 -29.79 21.30 27.49
N SER A 62 -29.67 21.96 28.64
CA SER A 62 -30.34 23.24 28.91
C SER A 62 -29.87 24.33 27.96
N ASP A 63 -28.57 24.41 27.71
CA ASP A 63 -27.98 25.44 26.88
C ASP A 63 -28.40 25.29 25.41
N VAL A 64 -28.53 24.04 24.95
CA VAL A 64 -29.05 23.73 23.61
C VAL A 64 -30.54 24.08 23.51
N ALA A 65 -31.34 23.84 24.56
CA ALA A 65 -32.74 24.24 24.59
C ALA A 65 -32.89 25.77 24.53
N THR A 66 -32.09 26.51 25.31
CA THR A 66 -32.05 27.97 25.26
C THR A 66 -31.59 28.47 23.89
N TYR A 67 -30.54 27.87 23.32
CA TYR A 67 -30.07 28.20 21.97
C TYR A 67 -31.18 28.02 20.93
N ARG A 68 -31.96 26.94 20.99
CA ARG A 68 -33.08 26.71 20.06
C ARG A 68 -34.18 27.75 20.23
N ALA A 69 -34.52 28.12 21.46
CA ALA A 69 -35.52 29.14 21.74
C ALA A 69 -35.09 30.52 21.19
N GLU A 70 -33.82 30.89 21.35
CA GLU A 70 -33.27 32.14 20.80
C GLU A 70 -33.17 32.09 19.27
N LYS A 71 -32.74 30.96 18.71
CA LYS A 71 -32.65 30.80 17.25
C LYS A 71 -34.00 30.79 16.53
N ALA A 72 -35.07 30.40 17.23
CA ALA A 72 -36.43 30.52 16.73
C ALA A 72 -36.91 31.97 16.65
N LYS A 73 -36.42 32.84 17.54
CA LYS A 73 -36.69 34.29 17.52
C LYS A 73 -35.82 35.02 16.50
N ASP A 74 -34.54 34.65 16.43
CA ASP A 74 -33.56 35.22 15.51
C ASP A 74 -32.80 34.10 14.78
N SER A 75 -33.10 33.95 13.49
CA SER A 75 -32.46 32.94 12.63
C SER A 75 -30.93 33.07 12.52
N SER A 76 -30.38 34.26 12.81
CA SER A 76 -28.95 34.56 12.75
C SER A 76 -28.22 34.30 14.07
N TYR A 77 -28.95 33.99 15.15
CA TYR A 77 -28.36 33.72 16.46
C TYR A 77 -27.39 32.54 16.42
N ALA A 78 -26.18 32.77 16.93
CA ALA A 78 -25.10 31.79 17.00
C ALA A 78 -24.51 31.74 18.41
N ASN A 79 -24.35 30.53 18.95
CA ASN A 79 -23.69 30.31 20.24
C ASN A 79 -22.37 29.58 20.02
N GLU A 80 -21.31 30.35 19.72
CA GLU A 80 -19.99 29.81 19.41
C GLU A 80 -19.32 29.06 20.57
N PRO A 81 -19.43 29.51 21.83
CA PRO A 81 -18.92 28.75 22.98
C PRO A 81 -19.57 27.36 23.09
N LEU A 82 -20.90 27.28 22.98
CA LEU A 82 -21.63 26.01 23.04
C LEU A 82 -21.26 25.11 21.85
N ARG A 83 -21.16 25.68 20.65
CA ARG A 83 -20.71 24.94 19.45
C ARG A 83 -19.33 24.32 19.66
N ARG A 84 -18.36 25.10 20.17
CA ARG A 84 -17.01 24.60 20.47
C ARG A 84 -17.02 23.49 21.51
N ALA A 85 -17.77 23.66 22.61
CA ALA A 85 -17.88 22.65 23.65
C ALA A 85 -18.46 21.31 23.14
N ILE A 86 -19.51 21.38 22.31
CA ILE A 86 -20.10 20.20 21.66
C ILE A 86 -19.04 19.52 20.77
N ARG A 87 -18.35 20.31 19.96
CA ARG A 87 -17.37 19.83 18.98
C ARG A 87 -16.16 19.18 19.66
N ASP A 88 -15.65 19.75 20.74
CA ASP A 88 -14.50 19.22 21.48
C ASP A 88 -14.83 17.85 22.10
N ASN A 89 -16.04 17.69 22.64
CA ASN A 89 -16.52 16.41 23.15
C ASN A 89 -16.72 15.39 22.03
N LEU A 90 -17.27 15.82 20.89
CA LEU A 90 -17.43 14.98 19.70
C LEU A 90 -16.07 14.47 19.17
N TYR A 91 -15.06 15.34 19.10
CA TYR A 91 -13.71 14.96 18.68
C TYR A 91 -13.06 13.95 19.61
N LYS A 92 -13.14 14.17 20.93
CA LYS A 92 -12.64 13.19 21.92
C LYS A 92 -13.29 11.83 21.72
N LEU A 93 -14.61 11.80 21.51
CA LEU A 93 -15.36 10.57 21.30
C LEU A 93 -14.97 9.88 19.98
N TYR A 94 -14.76 10.65 18.90
CA TYR A 94 -14.27 10.10 17.63
C TYR A 94 -12.88 9.48 17.75
N ILE A 95 -11.96 10.14 18.45
CA ILE A 95 -10.61 9.61 18.66
C ILE A 95 -10.70 8.31 19.47
N LEU A 96 -11.42 8.30 20.58
CA LEU A 96 -11.56 7.10 21.42
C LEU A 96 -12.19 5.93 20.67
N LEU A 97 -13.28 6.17 19.93
CA LEU A 97 -13.93 5.13 19.12
C LEU A 97 -13.03 4.64 17.98
N GLY A 98 -12.37 5.57 17.27
CA GLY A 98 -11.43 5.23 16.20
C GLY A 98 -10.26 4.40 16.69
N CYS A 99 -9.65 4.80 17.82
CA CYS A 99 -8.59 4.05 18.48
C CYS A 99 -9.07 2.66 18.95
N ALA A 100 -10.24 2.58 19.58
CA ALA A 100 -10.81 1.31 20.05
C ALA A 100 -11.08 0.34 18.90
N VAL A 101 -11.67 0.80 17.78
CA VAL A 101 -11.86 -0.03 16.58
C VAL A 101 -10.51 -0.47 16.01
N ARG A 102 -9.56 0.46 15.93
CA ARG A 102 -8.26 0.22 15.30
C ARG A 102 -7.38 -0.75 16.09
N LEU A 103 -7.38 -0.67 17.41
CA LEU A 103 -6.61 -1.58 18.28
C LEU A 103 -7.20 -3.00 18.28
N LYS A 104 -8.53 -3.12 18.19
CA LYS A 104 -9.22 -4.41 18.10
C LYS A 104 -8.99 -5.11 16.76
N LYS A 105 -8.95 -4.33 15.67
CA LYS A 105 -8.77 -4.85 14.30
C LYS A 105 -7.29 -5.05 13.98
N ARG A 106 -7.01 -5.99 13.08
CA ARG A 106 -5.65 -6.22 12.56
C ARG A 106 -5.12 -4.94 11.88
N PRO A 107 -3.79 -4.76 11.76
CA PRO A 107 -3.19 -3.58 11.13
C PRO A 107 -3.69 -3.25 9.72
N ASN A 108 -4.33 -4.16 9.00
CA ASN A 108 -4.99 -3.91 7.71
C ASN A 108 -6.42 -4.48 7.66
N GLY A 109 -7.02 -4.74 8.83
CA GLY A 109 -8.39 -5.22 8.90
C GLY A 109 -9.35 -4.09 8.60
N ASP A 110 -10.36 -4.38 7.78
CA ASP A 110 -11.42 -3.44 7.48
C ASP A 110 -12.11 -2.98 8.78
N ILE A 111 -12.06 -1.66 9.02
CA ILE A 111 -12.66 -0.98 10.16
C ILE A 111 -14.10 -0.54 9.85
N ASP A 112 -14.49 -0.55 8.58
CA ASP A 112 -15.79 -0.07 8.11
C ASP A 112 -16.95 -0.82 8.77
N PRO A 113 -16.94 -2.16 8.92
CA PRO A 113 -18.04 -2.87 9.56
C PRO A 113 -18.24 -2.47 11.02
N ALA A 114 -17.16 -2.11 11.72
CA ALA A 114 -17.23 -1.70 13.11
C ALA A 114 -17.70 -0.25 13.25
N LEU A 115 -17.20 0.65 12.39
CA LEU A 115 -17.60 2.06 12.42
C LEU A 115 -19.00 2.29 11.84
N ARG A 116 -19.47 1.49 10.86
CA ARG A 116 -20.85 1.56 10.34
C ARG A 116 -21.90 1.36 11.42
N GLN A 117 -21.61 0.56 12.45
CA GLN A 117 -22.50 0.35 13.60
C GLN A 117 -22.71 1.63 14.42
N PHE A 118 -21.78 2.58 14.36
CA PHE A 118 -21.88 3.90 14.98
C PHE A 118 -22.38 4.97 14.00
N GLY A 119 -22.93 4.55 12.84
CA GLY A 119 -23.49 5.45 11.83
C GLY A 119 -22.44 6.15 10.96
N PHE A 120 -21.19 5.69 10.95
CA PHE A 120 -20.19 6.21 10.01
C PHE A 120 -20.45 5.67 8.60
N LYS A 121 -20.54 6.59 7.64
CA LYS A 121 -20.53 6.28 6.21
C LYS A 121 -19.09 6.37 5.74
N LEU A 122 -18.44 5.24 5.55
CA LEU A 122 -17.12 5.13 4.98
C LEU A 122 -17.29 4.63 3.54
N SER A 123 -16.78 5.39 2.58
CA SER A 123 -16.66 4.94 1.19
C SER A 123 -15.81 3.68 1.19
N HIS A 124 -16.24 2.64 0.49
CA HIS A 124 -15.46 1.41 0.38
C HIS A 124 -14.06 1.77 -0.11
N THR A 125 -13.05 1.67 0.75
CA THR A 125 -11.69 1.45 0.28
C THR A 125 -11.74 0.09 -0.40
N THR A 126 -11.94 0.11 -1.72
CA THR A 126 -11.58 -1.02 -2.55
C THR A 126 -10.11 -1.27 -2.22
N LEU A 127 -9.82 -2.41 -1.58
CA LEU A 127 -8.43 -2.85 -1.48
C LEU A 127 -7.93 -2.84 -2.93
N PRO A 128 -6.84 -2.10 -3.24
CA PRO A 128 -6.31 -2.13 -4.58
C PRO A 128 -6.07 -3.61 -4.95
N PRO A 129 -6.30 -4.01 -6.22
CA PRO A 129 -6.00 -5.35 -6.66
C PRO A 129 -4.60 -5.73 -6.17
N GLY A 130 -4.50 -6.90 -5.54
CA GLY A 130 -3.27 -7.35 -4.90
C GLY A 130 -2.08 -7.28 -5.85
N ASN A 131 -0.87 -7.22 -5.28
CA ASN A 131 0.41 -7.18 -6.01
C ASN A 131 0.62 -8.32 -7.03
N ASP A 132 -0.33 -9.24 -7.19
CA ASP A 132 -0.22 -10.46 -7.98
C ASP A 132 -0.15 -10.17 -9.48
N ASP A 133 -0.93 -9.21 -9.99
CA ASP A 133 -0.85 -8.80 -11.40
C ASP A 133 0.52 -8.23 -11.75
N LEU A 134 1.12 -7.48 -10.81
CA LEU A 134 2.41 -6.86 -11.07
C LEU A 134 3.58 -7.82 -10.85
N LYS A 135 3.51 -8.71 -9.85
CA LYS A 135 4.47 -9.83 -9.73
C LYS A 135 4.52 -10.62 -11.02
N LEU A 136 3.34 -10.92 -11.60
CA LEU A 136 3.21 -11.66 -12.84
C LEU A 136 3.81 -10.89 -14.04
N VAL A 137 3.46 -9.61 -14.23
CA VAL A 137 4.03 -8.78 -15.31
C VAL A 137 5.55 -8.62 -15.17
N GLY A 138 6.06 -8.34 -13.97
CA GLY A 138 7.50 -8.21 -13.74
C GLY A 138 8.26 -9.49 -14.04
N LEU A 139 7.74 -10.64 -13.60
CA LEU A 139 8.33 -11.95 -13.89
C LEU A 139 8.23 -12.34 -15.37
N SER A 140 7.16 -11.97 -16.08
CA SER A 140 7.07 -12.17 -17.53
C SER A 140 8.13 -11.37 -18.29
N ILE A 141 8.39 -10.12 -17.88
CA ILE A 141 9.45 -9.30 -18.50
C ILE A 141 10.83 -9.88 -18.22
N VAL A 142 11.07 -10.37 -17.00
CA VAL A 142 12.30 -11.11 -16.66
C VAL A 142 12.45 -12.33 -17.58
N ALA A 143 11.39 -13.12 -17.75
CA ALA A 143 11.42 -14.31 -18.60
C ALA A 143 11.77 -14.00 -20.05
N ILE A 144 11.12 -12.99 -20.63
CA ILE A 144 11.38 -12.52 -21.99
C ILE A 144 12.83 -12.04 -22.11
N SER A 145 13.34 -11.30 -21.12
CA SER A 145 14.70 -10.78 -21.14
C SER A 145 15.74 -11.89 -21.14
N ILE A 146 15.56 -12.91 -20.30
CA ILE A 146 16.45 -14.08 -20.25
C ILE A 146 16.45 -14.80 -21.60
N LEU A 147 15.25 -15.10 -22.13
CA LEU A 147 15.09 -15.83 -23.38
C LEU A 147 15.72 -15.08 -24.57
N LEU A 148 15.53 -13.75 -24.64
CA LEU A 148 16.13 -12.93 -25.70
C LEU A 148 17.67 -12.89 -25.60
N LEU A 149 18.22 -12.80 -24.39
CA LEU A 149 19.68 -12.82 -24.21
C LEU A 149 20.29 -14.16 -24.59
N GLU A 150 19.65 -15.27 -24.24
CA GLU A 150 20.13 -16.60 -24.62
C GLU A 150 20.01 -16.85 -26.13
N LEU A 151 18.90 -16.46 -26.76
CA LEU A 151 18.74 -16.55 -28.21
C LEU A 151 19.77 -15.68 -28.93
N ALA A 152 19.99 -14.44 -28.47
CA ALA A 152 21.02 -13.57 -29.03
C ALA A 152 22.42 -14.19 -28.90
N ALA A 153 22.75 -14.78 -27.74
CA ALA A 153 24.03 -15.44 -27.54
C ALA A 153 24.22 -16.64 -28.49
N ILE A 154 23.17 -17.44 -28.71
CA ILE A 154 23.18 -18.55 -29.68
C ILE A 154 23.40 -18.05 -31.11
N GLU A 155 22.66 -17.04 -31.54
CA GLU A 155 22.81 -16.43 -32.88
C GLU A 155 24.24 -15.92 -33.09
N LEU A 156 24.82 -15.24 -32.10
CA LEU A 156 26.19 -14.75 -32.20
C LEU A 156 27.23 -15.88 -32.34
N VAL A 157 27.01 -17.05 -31.71
CA VAL A 157 27.81 -18.26 -31.94
C VAL A 157 27.63 -18.77 -33.37
N PHE A 158 26.39 -18.82 -33.89
CA PHE A 158 26.12 -19.22 -35.28
C PHE A 158 26.83 -18.30 -36.30
N PHE A 159 26.97 -17.01 -36.01
CA PHE A 159 27.75 -16.07 -36.82
C PHE A 159 29.27 -16.23 -36.70
N GLY A 160 29.76 -17.18 -35.89
CA GLY A 160 31.19 -17.49 -35.75
C GLY A 160 31.98 -16.42 -34.99
N LEU A 161 31.32 -15.62 -34.14
CA LEU A 161 31.98 -14.54 -33.40
C LEU A 161 32.88 -15.04 -32.27
N TRP A 162 32.66 -16.26 -31.77
CA TRP A 162 33.58 -16.97 -30.87
C TRP A 162 33.35 -18.49 -30.92
N THR A 163 34.28 -19.24 -30.33
CA THR A 163 34.16 -20.69 -30.15
C THR A 163 33.43 -21.01 -28.85
N PRO A 164 32.25 -21.66 -28.88
CA PRO A 164 31.47 -21.94 -27.68
C PRO A 164 32.17 -22.98 -26.79
N SER A 165 32.01 -22.84 -25.48
CA SER A 165 32.42 -23.88 -24.52
C SER A 165 31.56 -25.15 -24.63
N PRO A 166 32.02 -26.31 -24.13
CA PRO A 166 31.26 -27.56 -24.16
C PRO A 166 29.95 -27.55 -23.35
N VAL A 167 29.67 -26.47 -22.62
CA VAL A 167 28.46 -26.29 -21.81
C VAL A 167 27.50 -25.26 -22.42
N PHE A 168 27.81 -24.75 -23.62
CA PHE A 168 26.97 -23.80 -24.32
C PHE A 168 25.71 -24.51 -24.88
N PRO A 169 24.54 -23.84 -24.95
CA PRO A 169 23.33 -24.45 -25.48
C PRO A 169 23.48 -25.01 -26.91
N GLU A 170 23.45 -26.34 -27.05
CA GLU A 170 23.49 -27.01 -28.36
C GLU A 170 22.10 -27.33 -28.94
N LYS A 171 21.07 -27.37 -28.08
CA LYS A 171 19.72 -27.79 -28.45
C LYS A 171 18.77 -26.59 -28.57
N PHE A 172 17.90 -26.62 -29.58
CA PHE A 172 16.95 -25.52 -29.85
C PHE A 172 16.01 -25.20 -28.68
N TYR A 173 15.69 -26.19 -27.82
CA TYR A 173 14.80 -26.03 -26.68
C TYR A 173 15.53 -25.67 -25.37
N GLN A 174 16.86 -25.69 -25.37
CA GLN A 174 17.68 -25.43 -24.18
C GLN A 174 17.45 -24.04 -23.57
N PRO A 175 17.28 -22.95 -24.36
CA PRO A 175 16.97 -21.63 -23.81
C PRO A 175 15.68 -21.58 -22.98
N PHE A 176 14.68 -22.39 -23.33
CA PHE A 176 13.43 -22.44 -22.56
C PHE A 176 13.64 -23.12 -21.20
N ILE A 177 14.46 -24.17 -21.17
CA ILE A 177 14.82 -24.89 -19.94
C ILE A 177 15.67 -23.98 -19.04
N ASP A 178 16.66 -23.31 -19.62
CA ASP A 178 17.56 -22.41 -18.91
C ASP A 178 16.80 -21.20 -18.36
N THR A 179 15.93 -20.59 -19.18
CA THR A 179 15.03 -19.52 -18.74
C THR A 179 14.17 -19.93 -17.54
N ALA A 180 13.51 -21.10 -17.60
CA ALA A 180 12.69 -21.59 -16.50
C ALA A 180 13.53 -21.88 -15.24
N SER A 181 14.74 -22.44 -15.42
CA SER A 181 15.67 -22.71 -14.33
C SER A 181 16.14 -21.42 -13.65
N THR A 182 16.45 -20.38 -14.42
CA THR A 182 16.89 -19.06 -13.92
C THR A 182 15.75 -18.30 -13.22
N ILE A 183 14.52 -18.37 -13.72
CA ILE A 183 13.38 -17.68 -13.10
C ILE A 183 12.96 -18.32 -11.77
N THR A 184 13.04 -19.66 -11.67
CA THR A 184 12.50 -20.41 -10.54
C THR A 184 12.98 -19.89 -9.16
N PRO A 185 14.29 -19.68 -8.91
CA PRO A 185 14.79 -19.09 -7.66
C PRO A 185 14.16 -17.74 -7.34
N HIS A 186 14.00 -16.89 -8.35
CA HIS A 186 13.49 -15.53 -8.22
C HIS A 186 11.99 -15.54 -7.89
N LEU A 187 11.22 -16.37 -8.60
CA LEU A 187 9.79 -16.57 -8.35
C LEU A 187 9.54 -17.04 -6.92
N VAL A 188 10.23 -18.12 -6.51
CA VAL A 188 10.09 -18.69 -5.16
C VAL A 188 10.51 -17.68 -4.10
N ALA A 189 11.62 -16.96 -4.32
CA ALA A 189 12.08 -15.90 -3.41
C ALA A 189 11.03 -14.80 -3.23
N ILE A 190 10.42 -14.30 -4.31
CA ILE A 190 9.38 -13.26 -4.24
C ILE A 190 8.18 -13.75 -3.43
N MET A 191 7.68 -14.97 -3.70
CA MET A 191 6.54 -15.52 -2.98
C MET A 191 6.82 -15.71 -1.48
N VAL A 192 7.99 -16.25 -1.16
CA VAL A 192 8.40 -16.50 0.24
C VAL A 192 8.64 -15.19 0.98
N ALA A 193 9.33 -14.24 0.34
CA ALA A 193 9.55 -12.91 0.89
C ALA A 193 8.23 -12.20 1.22
N ASP A 194 7.26 -12.24 0.29
CA ASP A 194 5.95 -11.65 0.47
C ASP A 194 5.18 -12.31 1.62
N LEU A 195 5.24 -13.64 1.73
CA LEU A 195 4.59 -14.40 2.80
C LEU A 195 5.19 -14.10 4.17
N ILE A 196 6.52 -14.13 4.29
CA ILE A 196 7.23 -13.86 5.55
C ILE A 196 6.97 -12.42 5.99
N ARG A 197 7.14 -11.45 5.09
CA ARG A 197 6.89 -10.03 5.35
C ARG A 197 5.45 -9.81 5.78
N SER A 198 4.48 -10.32 5.02
CA SER A 198 3.06 -10.17 5.33
C SER A 198 2.71 -10.77 6.70
N ARG A 199 3.27 -11.93 7.05
CA ARG A 199 3.05 -12.57 8.35
C ARG A 199 3.68 -11.77 9.50
N ALA A 200 4.89 -11.26 9.31
CA ALA A 200 5.57 -10.45 10.31
C ALA A 200 4.88 -9.09 10.53
N ILE A 201 4.35 -8.46 9.47
CA ILE A 201 3.52 -7.26 9.56
C ILE A 201 2.22 -7.56 10.30
N LYS A 202 1.53 -8.66 9.96
CA LYS A 202 0.31 -9.11 10.66
C LYS A 202 0.54 -9.31 12.17
N ASN A 203 1.72 -9.77 12.56
CA ASN A 203 2.10 -9.98 13.96
C ASN A 203 2.67 -8.72 14.64
N GLY A 204 2.78 -7.60 13.92
CA GLY A 204 3.33 -6.34 14.45
C GLY A 204 4.82 -6.40 14.78
N THR A 205 5.55 -7.43 14.34
CA THR A 205 6.97 -7.65 14.68
C THR A 205 7.92 -7.06 13.65
N TRP A 206 7.44 -6.77 12.44
CA TRP A 206 8.27 -6.34 11.31
C TRP A 206 9.05 -5.03 11.56
N PHE A 207 8.43 -4.04 12.22
CA PHE A 207 9.04 -2.73 12.47
C PHE A 207 9.48 -2.49 13.93
N ARG A 208 9.34 -3.48 14.83
CA ARG A 208 9.53 -3.25 16.28
C ARG A 208 10.99 -3.15 16.75
N ARG A 209 11.93 -3.88 16.15
CA ARG A 209 13.38 -3.85 16.48
C ARG A 209 14.22 -4.31 15.29
N ALA A 210 15.36 -3.65 15.05
CA ALA A 210 16.39 -4.02 14.07
C ALA A 210 15.85 -4.39 12.67
N ILE A 211 15.26 -3.41 11.97
CA ILE A 211 14.68 -3.57 10.62
C ILE A 211 15.66 -4.27 9.66
N SER A 212 16.95 -3.95 9.75
CA SER A 212 18.02 -4.58 8.97
C SER A 212 18.13 -6.10 9.19
N ALA A 213 17.92 -6.59 10.42
CA ALA A 213 17.98 -8.02 10.72
C ALA A 213 16.81 -8.80 10.08
N ASN A 214 15.66 -8.15 9.88
CA ASN A 214 14.52 -8.76 9.20
C ASN A 214 14.79 -8.93 7.70
N TYR A 215 15.49 -7.99 7.06
CA TYR A 215 15.94 -8.15 5.67
C TYR A 215 16.88 -9.33 5.50
N VAL A 216 17.86 -9.48 6.40
CA VAL A 216 18.79 -10.62 6.36
C VAL A 216 18.06 -11.94 6.57
N ARG A 217 17.12 -12.02 7.53
CA ARG A 217 16.32 -13.23 7.77
C ARG A 217 15.47 -13.62 6.57
N VAL A 218 14.84 -12.64 5.92
CA VAL A 218 14.07 -12.88 4.69
C VAL A 218 15.00 -13.35 3.58
N ALA A 219 16.13 -12.68 3.36
CA ALA A 219 17.10 -13.08 2.35
C ALA A 219 17.55 -14.54 2.56
N VAL A 220 17.96 -14.93 3.78
CA VAL A 220 18.37 -16.31 4.09
C VAL A 220 17.22 -17.30 3.84
N ALA A 221 16.01 -17.01 4.30
CA ALA A 221 14.86 -17.87 4.07
C ALA A 221 14.53 -18.02 2.57
N CYS A 222 14.67 -16.95 1.79
CA CYS A 222 14.51 -16.97 0.34
C CYS A 222 15.62 -17.79 -0.33
N GLY A 223 16.86 -17.71 0.14
CA GLY A 223 17.95 -18.57 -0.32
C GLY A 223 17.65 -20.05 -0.17
N LEU A 224 17.23 -20.46 1.03
CA LEU A 224 16.84 -21.84 1.32
C LEU A 224 15.66 -22.30 0.46
N ALA A 225 14.63 -21.46 0.32
CA ALA A 225 13.46 -21.80 -0.46
C ALA A 225 13.74 -21.83 -1.97
N GLY A 226 14.53 -20.88 -2.48
CA GLY A 226 14.94 -20.84 -3.89
C GLY A 226 15.79 -22.05 -4.27
N TYR A 227 16.71 -22.46 -3.41
CA TYR A 227 17.46 -23.70 -3.57
C TYR A 227 16.53 -24.93 -3.60
N ALA A 228 15.59 -25.04 -2.65
CA ALA A 228 14.60 -26.11 -2.68
C ALA A 228 13.75 -26.08 -3.98
N GLY A 229 13.42 -24.89 -4.47
CA GLY A 229 12.74 -24.68 -5.75
C GLY A 229 13.54 -25.22 -6.94
N LEU A 230 14.85 -24.95 -7.00
CA LEU A 230 15.75 -25.50 -8.01
C LEU A 230 15.82 -27.03 -7.96
N VAL A 231 15.95 -27.61 -6.76
CA VAL A 231 15.97 -29.06 -6.58
C VAL A 231 14.67 -29.69 -7.07
N LEU A 232 13.52 -29.10 -6.73
CA LEU A 232 12.20 -29.57 -7.20
C LEU A 232 12.05 -29.43 -8.72
N TRP A 233 12.56 -28.34 -9.29
CA TRP A 233 12.58 -28.13 -10.73
C TRP A 233 13.44 -29.17 -11.45
N GLY A 234 14.63 -29.48 -10.93
CA GLY A 234 15.49 -30.55 -11.45
C GLY A 234 14.82 -31.93 -11.39
N LEU A 235 14.11 -32.24 -10.30
CA LEU A 235 13.32 -33.47 -10.19
C LEU A 235 12.19 -33.55 -11.22
N ALA A 236 11.53 -32.42 -11.53
CA ALA A 236 10.48 -32.36 -12.54
C ALA A 236 11.00 -32.64 -13.97
N GLN A 237 12.30 -32.44 -14.20
CA GLN A 237 12.96 -32.78 -15.47
C GLN A 237 13.44 -34.23 -15.56
N VAL A 238 12.99 -35.12 -14.66
CA VAL A 238 13.39 -36.54 -14.59
C VAL A 238 14.91 -36.69 -14.35
N ARG A 239 15.55 -35.68 -13.73
CA ARG A 239 16.94 -35.79 -13.29
C ARG A 239 16.99 -36.55 -11.97
N ALA A 240 17.82 -37.59 -11.88
CA ALA A 240 18.05 -38.30 -10.63
C ALA A 240 18.68 -37.35 -9.59
N LEU A 241 18.22 -37.43 -8.34
CA LEU A 241 18.79 -36.65 -7.24
C LEU A 241 20.19 -37.20 -6.92
N THR A 242 21.23 -36.51 -7.38
CA THR A 242 22.63 -36.88 -7.10
C THR A 242 23.28 -35.88 -6.13
N PRO A 243 24.21 -36.33 -5.26
CA PRO A 243 24.97 -35.44 -4.39
C PRO A 243 25.68 -34.31 -5.16
N ASP A 244 26.24 -34.63 -6.33
CA ASP A 244 26.94 -33.66 -7.17
C ASP A 244 25.97 -32.61 -7.76
N GLY A 245 24.75 -33.02 -8.15
CA GLY A 245 23.72 -32.10 -8.62
C GLY A 245 23.30 -31.09 -7.54
N LEU A 246 23.16 -31.56 -6.30
CA LEU A 246 22.85 -30.69 -5.16
C LEU A 246 23.96 -29.65 -4.90
N LEU A 247 25.23 -30.06 -5.03
CA LEU A 247 26.36 -29.15 -4.88
C LEU A 247 26.47 -28.13 -6.02
N ILE A 248 26.13 -28.54 -7.25
CA ILE A 248 26.11 -27.66 -8.43
C ILE A 248 25.04 -26.56 -8.30
N ASP A 249 23.88 -26.87 -7.72
CA ASP A 249 22.76 -25.93 -7.61
C ASP A 249 22.87 -25.00 -6.39
N ALA A 250 23.63 -25.39 -5.35
CA ALA A 250 23.73 -24.66 -4.09
C ALA A 250 24.17 -23.18 -4.24
N PRO A 251 25.14 -22.82 -5.10
CA PRO A 251 25.55 -21.43 -5.28
C PRO A 251 24.44 -20.51 -5.80
N TYR A 252 23.48 -21.05 -6.57
CA TYR A 252 22.34 -20.28 -7.10
C TYR A 252 21.34 -19.87 -6.01
N ALA A 253 21.46 -20.39 -4.78
CA ALA A 253 20.73 -19.87 -3.62
C ALA A 253 20.99 -18.37 -3.39
N LEU A 254 22.19 -17.88 -3.75
CA LEU A 254 22.56 -16.46 -3.63
C LEU A 254 21.64 -15.54 -4.43
N LEU A 255 21.18 -15.97 -5.61
CA LEU A 255 20.23 -15.20 -6.44
C LEU A 255 18.88 -15.04 -5.73
N ALA A 256 18.39 -16.12 -5.12
CA ALA A 256 17.16 -16.09 -4.35
C ALA A 256 17.30 -15.22 -3.08
N MET A 257 18.47 -15.24 -2.42
CA MET A 257 18.76 -14.36 -1.28
C MET A 257 18.72 -12.88 -1.68
N ALA A 258 19.43 -12.52 -2.76
CA ALA A 258 19.46 -11.15 -3.27
C ALA A 258 18.06 -10.68 -3.65
N THR A 259 17.32 -11.50 -4.41
CA THR A 259 15.95 -11.20 -4.86
C THR A 259 15.01 -10.96 -3.68
N GLY A 260 14.97 -11.89 -2.72
CA GLY A 260 14.09 -11.79 -1.56
C GLY A 260 14.40 -10.57 -0.69
N GLY A 261 15.68 -10.28 -0.47
CA GLY A 261 16.13 -9.11 0.29
C GLY A 261 15.76 -7.79 -0.37
N PHE A 262 16.06 -7.64 -1.66
CA PHE A 262 15.69 -6.43 -2.41
C PHE A 262 14.19 -6.26 -2.55
N TYR A 263 13.43 -7.35 -2.73
CA TYR A 263 11.98 -7.31 -2.81
C TYR A 263 11.36 -6.64 -1.58
N VAL A 264 11.70 -7.10 -0.37
CA VAL A 264 11.16 -6.51 0.87
C VAL A 264 11.71 -5.11 1.14
N TYR A 265 12.96 -4.83 0.77
CA TYR A 265 13.57 -3.51 0.91
C TYR A 265 12.83 -2.47 0.05
N HIS A 266 12.55 -2.79 -1.21
CA HIS A 266 11.82 -1.90 -2.12
C HIS A 266 10.38 -1.67 -1.66
N LEU A 267 9.69 -2.73 -1.20
CA LEU A 267 8.35 -2.60 -0.63
C LEU A 267 8.32 -1.69 0.61
N ASP A 268 9.25 -1.90 1.55
CA ASP A 268 9.30 -1.12 2.78
C ASP A 268 9.63 0.35 2.49
N ASN A 269 10.57 0.65 1.59
CA ASN A 269 10.91 2.03 1.25
C ASN A 269 9.76 2.76 0.53
N ALA A 270 9.00 2.05 -0.29
CA ALA A 270 7.79 2.59 -0.90
C ALA A 270 6.72 2.89 0.16
N GLU A 271 6.42 1.93 1.04
CA GLU A 271 5.41 2.11 2.11
C GLU A 271 5.81 3.19 3.13
N MET A 272 7.11 3.32 3.44
CA MET A 272 7.63 4.34 4.36
C MET A 272 7.85 5.72 3.71
N HIS A 273 7.59 5.88 2.41
CA HIS A 273 7.89 7.10 1.67
C HIS A 273 9.37 7.53 1.77
N ARG A 274 10.28 6.55 1.84
CA ARG A 274 11.74 6.74 1.97
C ARG A 274 12.50 6.15 0.78
N ARG A 275 11.92 6.27 -0.42
CA ARG A 275 12.52 5.72 -1.62
C ARG A 275 13.87 6.37 -1.92
N PRO A 276 14.93 5.59 -2.10
CA PRO A 276 16.22 6.11 -2.52
C PRO A 276 16.16 6.56 -3.99
N SER A 277 17.25 7.14 -4.49
CA SER A 277 17.33 7.56 -5.89
C SER A 277 17.11 6.36 -6.83
N ARG A 278 16.55 6.63 -8.01
CA ARG A 278 16.25 5.58 -8.99
C ARG A 278 17.49 4.82 -9.43
N LEU A 279 18.61 5.53 -9.55
CA LEU A 279 19.93 4.98 -9.85
C LEU A 279 20.38 3.99 -8.77
N TRP A 280 20.10 4.28 -7.49
CA TRP A 280 20.40 3.35 -6.41
C TRP A 280 19.52 2.10 -6.47
N GLU A 281 18.19 2.26 -6.56
CA GLU A 281 17.25 1.11 -6.57
C GLU A 281 17.60 0.10 -7.67
N VAL A 282 17.81 0.60 -8.88
CA VAL A 282 18.07 -0.22 -10.07
C VAL A 282 19.52 -0.68 -10.07
N GLY A 283 20.46 0.23 -9.83
CA GLY A 283 21.89 -0.05 -9.90
C GLY A 283 22.34 -1.06 -8.86
N SER A 284 21.92 -0.92 -7.59
CA SER A 284 22.34 -1.84 -6.54
C SER A 284 21.82 -3.26 -6.78
N GLN A 285 20.57 -3.41 -7.23
CA GLN A 285 20.01 -4.72 -7.49
C GLN A 285 20.64 -5.36 -8.74
N THR A 286 20.86 -4.59 -9.81
CA THR A 286 21.58 -5.04 -11.02
C THR A 286 22.96 -5.59 -10.67
N ILE A 287 23.76 -4.81 -9.91
CA ILE A 287 25.13 -5.18 -9.56
C ILE A 287 25.15 -6.42 -8.66
N VAL A 288 24.31 -6.44 -7.61
CA VAL A 288 24.32 -7.57 -6.66
C VAL A 288 23.83 -8.86 -7.33
N THR A 289 22.75 -8.82 -8.11
CA THR A 289 22.25 -10.02 -8.79
C THR A 289 23.26 -10.52 -9.83
N GLY A 290 23.86 -9.63 -10.62
CA GLY A 290 24.92 -10.02 -11.56
C GLY A 290 26.16 -10.62 -10.89
N MET A 291 26.60 -10.07 -9.75
CA MET A 291 27.71 -10.64 -8.96
C MET A 291 27.36 -12.01 -8.36
N CYS A 292 26.13 -12.18 -7.87
CA CYS A 292 25.65 -13.48 -7.38
C CYS A 292 25.63 -14.52 -8.52
N GLY A 293 25.18 -14.13 -9.71
CA GLY A 293 25.20 -14.98 -10.90
C GLY A 293 26.60 -15.39 -11.33
N LEU A 294 27.53 -14.42 -11.34
CA LEU A 294 28.94 -14.65 -11.64
C LEU A 294 29.56 -15.65 -10.67
N ILE A 295 29.36 -15.46 -9.36
CA ILE A 295 29.86 -16.37 -8.32
C ILE A 295 29.23 -17.75 -8.49
N ALA A 296 27.91 -17.81 -8.68
CA ALA A 296 27.20 -19.06 -8.81
C ALA A 296 27.70 -19.88 -10.01
N ALA A 297 27.73 -19.27 -11.19
CA ALA A 297 28.21 -19.92 -12.40
C ALA A 297 29.68 -20.36 -12.28
N SER A 298 30.55 -19.51 -11.71
CA SER A 298 31.97 -19.85 -11.54
C SER A 298 32.16 -21.09 -10.66
N VAL A 299 31.47 -21.14 -9.51
CA VAL A 299 31.54 -22.30 -8.60
C VAL A 299 30.94 -23.55 -9.24
N SER A 300 29.78 -23.42 -9.89
CA SER A 300 29.12 -24.56 -10.55
C SER A 300 29.98 -25.15 -11.67
N PHE A 301 30.60 -24.32 -12.52
CA PHE A 301 31.45 -24.82 -13.61
C PHE A 301 32.82 -25.30 -13.14
N GLU A 302 33.36 -24.77 -12.05
CA GLU A 302 34.53 -25.38 -11.38
C GLU A 302 34.22 -26.81 -10.95
N LEU A 303 33.03 -27.06 -10.36
CA LEU A 303 32.60 -28.39 -9.95
C LEU A 303 32.31 -29.33 -11.13
N ILE A 304 31.75 -28.82 -12.23
CA ILE A 304 31.39 -29.63 -13.41
C ILE A 304 32.62 -30.01 -14.25
N LEU A 305 33.51 -29.05 -14.50
CA LEU A 305 34.59 -29.20 -15.49
C LEU A 305 35.98 -29.33 -14.85
N GLY A 306 36.11 -29.15 -13.52
CA GLY A 306 37.41 -29.09 -12.84
C GLY A 306 38.21 -27.83 -13.19
N GLY A 307 37.54 -26.80 -13.72
CA GLY A 307 38.14 -25.51 -14.07
C GLY A 307 37.14 -24.54 -14.70
N ALA A 308 36.82 -23.45 -14.00
CA ALA A 308 35.92 -22.40 -14.47
C ALA A 308 36.40 -21.72 -15.77
N SER A 309 37.71 -21.73 -16.03
CA SER A 309 38.30 -21.22 -17.27
C SER A 309 37.81 -21.95 -18.53
N MET A 310 37.26 -23.16 -18.39
CA MET A 310 36.70 -23.93 -19.50
C MET A 310 35.29 -23.48 -19.93
N ALA A 311 34.64 -22.60 -19.15
CA ALA A 311 33.27 -22.15 -19.37
C ALA A 311 33.10 -20.63 -19.26
N VAL A 312 34.16 -19.86 -19.55
CA VAL A 312 34.17 -18.39 -19.36
C VAL A 312 33.02 -17.70 -20.09
N ASP A 313 32.72 -18.12 -21.32
CA ASP A 313 31.61 -17.59 -22.11
C ASP A 313 30.26 -17.80 -21.41
N ARG A 314 29.98 -19.00 -20.89
CA ARG A 314 28.73 -19.30 -20.18
C ARG A 314 28.67 -18.60 -18.82
N ILE A 315 29.80 -18.49 -18.10
CA ILE A 315 29.88 -17.73 -16.84
C ILE A 315 29.53 -16.25 -17.07
N VAL A 316 30.11 -15.63 -18.11
CA VAL A 316 29.83 -14.25 -18.47
C VAL A 316 28.36 -14.09 -18.89
N LEU A 317 27.84 -15.01 -19.69
CA LEU A 317 26.44 -15.00 -20.11
C LEU A 317 25.48 -15.08 -18.92
N THR A 318 25.71 -16.00 -17.98
CA THR A 318 24.90 -16.12 -16.75
C THR A 318 24.96 -14.83 -15.93
N ALA A 319 26.14 -14.25 -15.74
CA ALA A 319 26.28 -12.98 -15.01
C ALA A 319 25.52 -11.82 -15.67
N VAL A 320 25.54 -11.73 -17.00
CA VAL A 320 24.79 -10.71 -17.77
C VAL A 320 23.28 -10.94 -17.67
N ILE A 321 22.84 -12.19 -17.78
CA ILE A 321 21.43 -12.57 -17.62
C ILE A 321 20.95 -12.16 -16.21
N ASP A 322 21.68 -12.54 -15.17
CA ASP A 322 21.32 -12.24 -13.78
C ASP A 322 21.37 -10.74 -13.48
N ALA A 323 22.30 -10.00 -14.07
CA ALA A 323 22.29 -8.54 -14.01
C ALA A 323 21.03 -7.95 -14.66
N ALA A 324 20.60 -8.47 -15.82
CA ALA A 324 19.37 -8.05 -16.48
C ALA A 324 18.12 -8.38 -15.63
N VAL A 325 18.10 -9.54 -14.97
CA VAL A 325 17.03 -9.88 -14.00
C VAL A 325 17.00 -8.86 -12.87
N GLY A 326 18.16 -8.55 -12.26
CA GLY A 326 18.30 -7.55 -11.22
C GLY A 326 17.83 -6.16 -11.67
N PHE A 327 18.16 -5.76 -12.89
CA PHE A 327 17.72 -4.50 -13.51
C PHE A 327 16.20 -4.43 -13.66
N VAL A 328 15.58 -5.45 -14.27
CA VAL A 328 14.14 -5.51 -14.49
C VAL A 328 13.39 -5.47 -13.16
N LEU A 329 13.82 -6.28 -12.20
CA LEU A 329 13.22 -6.32 -10.87
C LEU A 329 13.37 -4.97 -10.16
N GLY A 330 14.57 -4.39 -10.12
CA GLY A 330 14.82 -3.08 -9.52
C GLY A 330 14.08 -1.93 -10.21
N TRP A 331 13.72 -2.11 -11.49
CA TRP A 331 12.89 -1.16 -12.21
C TRP A 331 11.42 -1.29 -11.84
N TYR A 332 10.83 -2.48 -11.94
CA TYR A 332 9.38 -2.63 -11.83
C TYR A 332 8.88 -2.68 -10.39
N LEU A 333 9.59 -3.36 -9.49
CA LEU A 333 9.13 -3.57 -8.11
C LEU A 333 8.91 -2.27 -7.32
N PRO A 334 9.85 -1.30 -7.28
CA PRO A 334 9.63 -0.07 -6.52
C PRO A 334 8.50 0.79 -7.07
N ARG A 335 8.30 0.80 -8.41
CA ARG A 335 7.22 1.55 -9.06
C ARG A 335 5.86 1.00 -8.67
N ALA A 336 5.75 -0.32 -8.70
CA ALA A 336 4.55 -1.01 -8.28
C ALA A 336 4.21 -0.83 -6.82
N ALA A 337 5.24 -0.94 -5.97
CA ALA A 337 5.11 -0.75 -4.54
C ALA A 337 4.61 0.67 -4.21
N ALA A 338 5.06 1.66 -4.97
CA ALA A 338 4.63 3.06 -4.85
C ALA A 338 3.25 3.35 -5.47
N ALA A 339 2.79 2.52 -6.42
CA ALA A 339 1.45 2.64 -7.01
C ALA A 339 0.33 2.08 -6.11
N LYS A 340 0.69 1.54 -4.93
CA LYS A 340 -0.26 1.18 -3.89
C LYS A 340 -1.02 2.45 -3.48
N SER A 341 -2.31 2.48 -3.80
CA SER A 341 -3.23 3.62 -3.59
C SER A 341 -2.92 4.35 -2.28
N ASP A 342 -2.64 5.64 -2.38
CA ASP A 342 -2.68 6.54 -1.24
C ASP A 342 -4.17 6.80 -0.96
N PRO A 343 -4.75 6.22 0.11
CA PRO A 343 -6.16 6.40 0.40
C PRO A 343 -6.51 7.87 0.63
N LEU A 344 -5.54 8.75 0.95
CA LEU A 344 -5.76 10.19 1.05
C LEU A 344 -5.81 10.87 -0.32
N ALA A 345 -5.08 10.35 -1.32
CA ALA A 345 -5.14 10.81 -2.70
C ALA A 345 -6.47 10.41 -3.36
N ASP A 346 -6.92 9.16 -3.16
CA ASP A 346 -8.20 8.70 -3.71
C ASP A 346 -9.38 9.47 -3.11
N VAL A 347 -9.38 9.70 -1.79
CA VAL A 347 -10.43 10.52 -1.13
C VAL A 347 -10.34 11.98 -1.57
N LYS A 348 -9.14 12.50 -1.84
CA LYS A 348 -8.98 13.84 -2.40
C LYS A 348 -9.60 13.93 -3.80
N ASP A 349 -9.33 12.96 -4.66
CA ASP A 349 -9.85 12.93 -6.03
C ASP A 349 -11.37 12.73 -6.04
N GLU A 350 -11.91 11.87 -5.15
CA GLU A 350 -13.35 11.71 -4.93
C GLU A 350 -14.00 13.03 -4.48
N ARG A 351 -13.36 13.80 -3.58
CA ARG A 351 -13.84 15.13 -3.19
C ARG A 351 -13.88 16.08 -4.38
N VAL A 352 -12.82 16.14 -5.18
CA VAL A 352 -12.76 17.02 -6.36
C VAL A 352 -13.85 16.63 -7.38
N GLN A 353 -13.99 15.33 -7.67
CA GLN A 353 -15.04 14.83 -8.57
C GLN A 353 -16.45 15.10 -8.04
N THR A 354 -16.67 14.97 -6.73
CA THR A 354 -17.97 15.28 -6.10
C THR A 354 -18.27 16.77 -6.22
N LEU A 355 -17.27 17.64 -6.03
CA LEU A 355 -17.44 19.09 -6.21
C LEU A 355 -17.77 19.42 -7.66
N GLU A 356 -17.08 18.80 -8.61
CA GLU A 356 -17.32 18.94 -10.05
C GLU A 356 -18.74 18.51 -10.45
N ALA A 357 -19.17 17.34 -10.01
CA ALA A 357 -20.51 16.84 -10.25
C ALA A 357 -21.58 17.77 -9.65
N THR A 358 -21.33 18.30 -8.45
CA THR A 358 -22.26 19.23 -7.79
C THR A 358 -22.30 20.57 -8.52
N ALA A 359 -21.16 21.09 -8.98
CA ALA A 359 -21.08 22.34 -9.74
C ALA A 359 -21.79 22.19 -11.09
N LEU A 360 -21.57 21.08 -11.79
CA LEU A 360 -22.26 20.78 -13.04
C LEU A 360 -23.78 20.69 -12.83
N ALA A 361 -24.23 20.00 -11.78
CA ALA A 361 -25.65 19.90 -11.45
C ALA A 361 -26.27 21.26 -11.10
N ARG A 362 -25.50 22.18 -10.50
CA ARG A 362 -25.97 23.50 -10.09
C ARG A 362 -26.05 24.48 -11.25
N PHE A 363 -25.01 24.54 -12.09
CA PHE A 363 -24.91 25.51 -13.18
C PHE A 363 -25.54 25.01 -14.48
N GLY A 364 -25.77 23.70 -14.63
CA GLY A 364 -26.36 23.10 -15.83
C GLY A 364 -25.50 23.20 -17.10
N ASN A 365 -24.32 23.82 -17.00
CA ASN A 365 -23.38 24.05 -18.08
C ASN A 365 -21.95 23.73 -17.60
N SER A 366 -21.25 22.88 -18.34
CA SER A 366 -19.87 22.48 -18.04
C SER A 366 -18.90 23.65 -18.06
N ALA A 367 -19.09 24.65 -18.93
CA ALA A 367 -18.22 25.81 -19.01
C ALA A 367 -18.34 26.68 -17.75
N ALA A 368 -19.56 27.01 -17.34
CA ALA A 368 -19.82 27.79 -16.13
C ALA A 368 -19.38 27.06 -14.84
N ALA A 369 -19.55 25.73 -14.79
CA ALA A 369 -19.05 24.93 -13.69
C ALA A 369 -17.52 24.95 -13.62
N THR A 370 -16.84 24.84 -14.76
CA THR A 370 -15.38 24.87 -14.82
C THR A 370 -14.83 26.24 -14.44
N ASP A 371 -15.43 27.32 -14.96
CA ASP A 371 -15.04 28.69 -14.62
C ASP A 371 -15.16 28.95 -13.12
N TRP A 372 -16.26 28.52 -12.49
CA TRP A 372 -16.42 28.65 -11.04
C TRP A 372 -15.38 27.83 -10.25
N LEU A 373 -15.07 26.61 -10.70
CA LEU A 373 -14.12 25.72 -10.02
C LEU A 373 -12.67 26.20 -10.08
N GLU A 374 -12.31 26.95 -11.13
CA GLU A 374 -10.96 27.44 -11.38
C GLU A 374 -10.74 28.88 -10.90
N GLN A 375 -11.80 29.69 -10.80
CA GLN A 375 -11.67 31.07 -10.36
C GLN A 375 -11.34 31.16 -8.85
N PRO A 376 -10.34 31.99 -8.46
CA PRO A 376 -10.05 32.28 -7.07
C PRO A 376 -11.27 32.87 -6.35
N ASN A 377 -11.57 32.37 -5.15
CA ASN A 377 -12.66 32.88 -4.34
C ASN A 377 -12.15 33.47 -3.02
N LEU A 378 -12.53 34.71 -2.71
CA LEU A 378 -12.13 35.39 -1.46
C LEU A 378 -12.58 34.65 -0.20
N ALA A 379 -13.72 33.94 -0.24
CA ALA A 379 -14.19 33.14 0.87
C ALA A 379 -13.36 31.86 1.10
N LEU A 380 -12.52 31.48 0.13
CA LEU A 380 -11.62 30.33 0.18
C LEU A 380 -10.15 30.76 0.26
N ASP A 381 -9.87 31.89 0.91
CA ASP A 381 -8.52 32.46 1.05
C ASP A 381 -7.83 32.70 -0.30
N ASN A 382 -8.57 33.20 -1.31
CA ASN A 382 -8.10 33.38 -2.69
C ASN A 382 -7.63 32.10 -3.39
N LYS A 383 -8.04 30.92 -2.91
CA LYS A 383 -7.87 29.67 -3.63
C LYS A 383 -9.06 29.42 -4.53
N SER A 384 -8.83 28.72 -5.64
CA SER A 384 -9.93 28.19 -6.44
C SER A 384 -10.67 27.09 -5.66
N PRO A 385 -11.98 26.89 -5.86
CA PRO A 385 -12.71 25.79 -5.24
C PRO A 385 -12.05 24.42 -5.43
N ARG A 386 -11.48 24.15 -6.61
CA ARG A 386 -10.72 22.91 -6.89
C ARG A 386 -9.45 22.82 -6.05
N ALA A 387 -8.70 23.92 -5.89
CA ALA A 387 -7.50 23.96 -5.05
C ALA A 387 -7.82 23.91 -3.54
N ALA A 388 -8.95 24.45 -3.11
CA ALA A 388 -9.42 24.37 -1.73
C ALA A 388 -9.88 22.94 -1.37
N ALA A 389 -10.47 22.20 -2.32
CA ALA A 389 -10.98 20.85 -2.13
C ALA A 389 -9.91 19.79 -1.82
N VAL A 390 -8.63 20.15 -1.93
CA VAL A 390 -7.50 19.33 -1.47
C VAL A 390 -7.68 18.94 0.01
N ASN A 391 -8.20 19.86 0.82
CA ASN A 391 -8.44 19.66 2.25
C ASN A 391 -9.95 19.54 2.52
N VAL A 392 -10.33 18.77 3.55
CA VAL A 392 -11.74 18.57 3.91
C VAL A 392 -12.45 19.90 4.18
N ASP A 393 -11.81 20.80 4.93
CA ASP A 393 -12.39 22.10 5.29
C ASP A 393 -12.63 22.98 4.06
N GLY A 394 -11.70 22.99 3.10
CA GLY A 394 -11.83 23.77 1.87
C GLY A 394 -12.86 23.18 0.91
N PHE A 395 -12.95 21.85 0.81
CA PHE A 395 -14.02 21.17 0.06
C PHE A 395 -15.41 21.50 0.64
N GLU A 396 -15.57 21.39 1.96
CA GLU A 396 -16.86 21.68 2.63
C GLU A 396 -17.26 23.15 2.47
N HIS A 397 -16.30 24.07 2.53
CA HIS A 397 -16.55 25.50 2.30
C HIS A 397 -16.90 25.77 0.83
N ALA A 398 -16.24 25.12 -0.12
CA ALA A 398 -16.60 25.22 -1.53
C ALA A 398 -18.03 24.71 -1.81
N VAL A 399 -18.42 23.56 -1.25
CA VAL A 399 -19.79 23.02 -1.39
C VAL A 399 -20.82 23.96 -0.76
N SER A 400 -20.54 24.54 0.40
CA SER A 400 -21.49 25.46 1.05
C SER A 400 -21.67 26.77 0.27
N LEU A 401 -20.62 27.29 -0.37
CA LEU A 401 -20.71 28.42 -1.29
C LEU A 401 -21.57 28.09 -2.50
N LEU A 402 -21.38 26.91 -3.08
CA LEU A 402 -22.12 26.42 -4.25
C LEU A 402 -23.62 26.22 -3.97
N GLN A 403 -23.96 25.76 -2.76
CA GLN A 403 -25.34 25.55 -2.30
C GLN A 403 -25.99 26.82 -1.73
N GLY A 404 -25.19 27.85 -1.43
CA GLY A 404 -25.66 29.10 -0.86
C GLY A 404 -26.42 29.98 -1.87
N PRO A 405 -27.27 30.91 -1.40
CA PRO A 405 -28.05 31.80 -2.26
C PRO A 405 -27.19 32.80 -3.08
N ARG A 406 -25.90 32.95 -2.75
CA ARG A 406 -24.98 33.93 -3.36
C ARG A 406 -24.24 33.43 -4.61
N ALA A 407 -24.29 32.14 -4.96
CA ALA A 407 -23.55 31.61 -6.11
C ALA A 407 -24.09 32.04 -7.49
N LEU A 408 -25.20 32.79 -7.54
CA LEU A 408 -25.85 33.27 -8.76
C LEU A 408 -25.39 34.67 -9.20
N ILE A 409 -24.49 35.31 -8.45
CA ILE A 409 -24.00 36.66 -8.77
C ILE A 409 -22.47 36.63 -8.83
N ALA A 410 -21.94 36.15 -9.95
CA ALA A 410 -20.60 36.46 -10.45
C ALA A 410 -20.66 36.37 -11.97
#